data_AF-A0A7K4GTA6-F1
#
_entry.id   AF-A0A7K4GTA6-F1
#
_cell.length_a   1.000
_cell.length_b   1.000
_cell.length_c   1.000
_cell.angle_alpha   90.00
_cell.angle_beta   90.00
_cell.angle_gamma   90.00
#
_symmetry.space_group_name_H-M   'P 1'
#
loop_
_entity.id
_entity.type
_entity.pdbx_description
1 polymer ?
#
loop_
_entity_poly.entity_id
_entity_poly.type
_entity_poly.pdbx_seq_one_letter_code
_entity_poly.pdbx_strand_id
1 'polypeptide(L)'
;MIEEEQATFSPAIKKAEDDIIDKLVRSPLFSEQKHITSIIICYFFTRKYLTQQNLKHLTGFSAGMISRVLNKLIKRGTIRIFTKTSTGKIIYSMDSIQASFITIIINSVKSRLRWEDILKKINTELQERKKSLGKQNGYAQIKKVVDFYLSSMPFYKKLLNYWERAKLTL
;
A
#
# COMPACT_ATOMS: atom_id res chain seq x y z
N MET A 1 11.35 26.33 -16.09
CA MET A 1 11.84 26.06 -14.72
C MET A 1 10.69 26.36 -13.78
N ILE A 2 10.37 25.48 -12.84
CA ILE A 2 9.43 25.83 -11.76
C ILE A 2 10.31 26.43 -10.66
N GLU A 3 10.34 27.75 -10.55
CA GLU A 3 10.88 28.44 -9.39
C GLU A 3 9.95 28.14 -8.21
N GLU A 4 10.52 27.61 -7.12
CA GLU A 4 9.77 27.24 -5.93
C GLU A 4 9.60 28.48 -5.05
N GLU A 5 8.48 29.18 -5.22
CA GLU A 5 7.88 29.92 -4.12
C GLU A 5 7.70 28.91 -2.98
N GLN A 6 8.15 29.22 -1.75
CA GLN A 6 7.84 28.38 -0.59
C GLN A 6 6.32 28.30 -0.48
N ALA A 7 5.73 27.24 -1.04
CA ALA A 7 4.28 27.11 -1.15
C ALA A 7 3.68 27.20 0.25
N THR A 8 3.11 28.36 0.58
CA THR A 8 2.37 28.59 1.81
C THR A 8 1.10 27.75 1.70
N PHE A 9 1.04 26.67 2.47
CA PHE A 9 -0.12 25.80 2.45
C PHE A 9 -1.30 26.54 3.09
N SER A 10 -2.34 26.84 2.30
CA SER A 10 -3.57 27.42 2.82
C SER A 10 -4.14 26.56 3.96
N PRO A 11 -4.36 27.12 5.16
CA PRO A 11 -4.93 26.38 6.27
C PRO A 11 -6.29 25.76 5.95
N ALA A 12 -7.11 26.46 5.14
CA ALA A 12 -8.42 25.97 4.72
C ALA A 12 -8.31 24.74 3.80
N ILE A 13 -7.40 24.76 2.82
CA ILE A 13 -7.13 23.61 1.95
C ILE A 13 -6.59 22.45 2.77
N LYS A 14 -5.64 22.72 3.68
CA LYS A 14 -5.06 21.70 4.56
C LYS A 14 -6.15 21.01 5.39
N LYS A 15 -7.11 21.76 5.95
CA LYS A 15 -8.21 21.19 6.72
C LYS A 15 -9.04 20.20 5.87
N ALA A 16 -9.41 20.60 4.66
CA ALA A 16 -10.14 19.70 3.75
C ALA A 16 -9.32 18.46 3.36
N GLU A 17 -8.01 18.63 3.12
CA GLU A 17 -7.12 17.49 2.89
C GLU A 17 -7.04 16.55 4.10
N ASP A 18 -6.89 17.09 5.31
CA ASP A 18 -6.82 16.29 6.54
C ASP A 18 -8.10 15.47 6.74
N ASP A 19 -9.28 16.05 6.46
CA ASP A 19 -10.57 15.36 6.51
C ASP A 19 -10.64 14.20 5.48
N ILE A 20 -10.18 14.43 4.24
CA ILE A 20 -10.11 13.40 3.20
C ILE A 20 -9.13 12.28 3.60
N ILE A 21 -7.95 12.66 4.09
CA ILE A 21 -6.90 11.73 4.50
C ILE A 21 -7.38 10.86 5.67
N ASP A 22 -8.06 11.43 6.67
CA ASP A 22 -8.61 10.67 7.79
C ASP A 22 -9.59 9.58 7.31
N LYS A 23 -10.48 9.91 6.36
CA LYS A 23 -11.40 8.92 5.78
C LYS A 23 -10.68 7.85 4.98
N LEU A 24 -9.71 8.25 4.14
CA LEU A 24 -8.98 7.31 3.29
C LEU A 24 -8.13 6.35 4.13
N VAL A 25 -7.38 6.85 5.11
CA VAL A 25 -6.49 6.02 5.95
C VAL A 25 -7.27 4.97 6.76
N ARG A 26 -8.52 5.27 7.14
CA ARG A 26 -9.42 4.32 7.83
C ARG A 26 -10.11 3.32 6.90
N SER A 27 -9.99 3.49 5.58
CA SER A 27 -10.65 2.60 4.62
C SER A 27 -9.95 1.21 4.55
N PRO A 28 -10.69 0.14 4.19
CA PRO A 28 -10.12 -1.20 4.05
C PRO A 28 -8.95 -1.29 3.06
N LEU A 29 -8.88 -0.37 2.09
CA LEU A 29 -7.80 -0.30 1.12
C LEU A 29 -6.41 -0.16 1.78
N PHE A 30 -6.34 0.55 2.90
CA PHE A 30 -5.08 0.83 3.59
C PHE A 30 -4.84 -0.06 4.83
N SER A 31 -5.75 -1.01 5.09
CA SER A 31 -5.69 -1.89 6.26
C SER A 31 -4.39 -2.71 6.38
N GLU A 32 -3.75 -3.04 5.26
CA GLU A 32 -2.49 -3.79 5.21
C GLU A 32 -1.22 -2.89 5.23
N GLN A 33 -1.39 -1.57 5.23
CA GLN A 33 -0.28 -0.61 5.24
C GLN A 33 -0.03 -0.06 6.64
N LYS A 34 1.23 0.29 6.92
CA LYS A 34 1.56 1.05 8.15
C LYS A 34 0.92 2.43 8.05
N HIS A 35 0.38 2.94 9.16
CA HIS A 35 -0.28 4.24 9.25
C HIS A 35 0.46 5.38 8.52
N ILE A 36 1.76 5.53 8.79
CA ILE A 36 2.63 6.51 8.10
C ILE A 36 2.68 6.34 6.58
N THR A 37 2.68 5.10 6.07
CA THR A 37 2.67 4.82 4.63
C THR A 37 1.35 5.25 4.02
N SER A 38 0.23 4.96 4.69
CA SER A 38 -1.10 5.35 4.25
C SER A 38 -1.24 6.88 4.17
N ILE A 39 -0.80 7.59 5.20
CA ILE A 39 -0.81 9.07 5.22
C ILE A 39 0.02 9.64 4.06
N ILE A 40 1.24 9.16 3.86
CA ILE A 40 2.12 9.67 2.79
C ILE A 40 1.50 9.40 1.41
N ILE A 41 0.90 8.22 1.18
CA ILE A 41 0.18 7.93 -0.07
C ILE A 41 -0.99 8.91 -0.27
N CYS A 42 -1.79 9.16 0.78
CA CYS A 42 -2.94 10.04 0.67
C CYS A 42 -2.54 11.50 0.37
N TYR A 43 -1.43 11.98 0.92
CA TYR A 43 -0.88 13.28 0.52
C TYR A 43 -0.47 13.31 -0.96
N PHE A 44 0.01 12.20 -1.54
CA PHE A 44 0.26 12.16 -2.98
C PHE A 44 -1.03 12.14 -3.83
N PHE A 45 -2.15 11.66 -3.27
CA PHE A 45 -3.45 11.76 -3.94
C PHE A 45 -3.95 13.19 -4.03
N THR A 46 -3.78 13.97 -2.96
CA THR A 46 -4.22 15.37 -2.93
C THR A 46 -3.18 16.31 -3.55
N ARG A 47 -1.89 15.95 -3.49
CA ARG A 47 -0.76 16.74 -3.97
C ARG A 47 0.12 15.88 -4.87
N LYS A 48 -0.09 16.02 -6.18
CA LYS A 48 0.61 15.29 -7.24
C LYS A 48 2.14 15.29 -7.10
N TYR A 49 2.72 16.42 -6.67
CA TYR A 49 4.16 16.63 -6.53
C TYR A 49 4.51 17.00 -5.10
N LEU A 50 5.46 16.29 -4.50
CA LEU A 50 5.91 16.53 -3.13
C LEU A 50 7.41 16.31 -3.02
N THR A 51 8.07 17.12 -2.21
CA THR A 51 9.41 16.87 -1.69
C THR A 51 9.34 16.18 -0.32
N GLN A 52 10.47 15.63 0.13
CA GLN A 52 10.60 15.14 1.51
C GLN A 52 10.36 16.25 2.54
N GLN A 53 10.72 17.50 2.23
CA GLN A 53 10.50 18.65 3.10
C GLN A 53 9.01 19.00 3.20
N ASN A 54 8.28 18.98 2.08
CA ASN A 54 6.82 19.20 2.11
C ASN A 54 6.15 18.14 2.99
N LEU A 55 6.49 16.86 2.80
CA LEU A 55 5.96 15.78 3.62
C LEU A 55 6.29 15.95 5.11
N LYS A 56 7.51 16.39 5.45
CA LYS A 56 7.89 16.69 6.84
C LYS A 56 7.00 17.78 7.43
N HIS A 57 6.77 18.86 6.69
CA HIS A 57 5.92 19.96 7.13
C HIS A 57 4.44 19.54 7.27
N LEU A 58 3.91 18.79 6.31
CA LEU A 58 2.51 18.35 6.31
C LEU A 58 2.21 17.32 7.41
N THR A 59 3.15 16.41 7.66
CA THR A 59 2.89 15.22 8.50
C THR A 59 3.51 15.30 9.90
N GLY A 60 4.51 16.16 10.11
CA GLY A 60 5.33 16.16 11.33
C GLY A 60 6.28 14.98 11.47
N PHE A 61 6.31 14.03 10.52
CA PHE A 61 7.21 12.88 10.60
C PHE A 61 8.67 13.25 10.38
N SER A 62 9.59 12.50 11.00
CA SER A 62 11.02 12.69 10.81
C SER A 62 11.44 12.40 9.36
N ALA A 63 12.51 13.08 8.92
CA ALA A 63 13.05 12.92 7.58
C ALA A 63 13.41 11.43 7.29
N GLY A 64 14.03 10.73 8.25
CA GLY A 64 14.39 9.32 8.09
C GLY A 64 13.20 8.39 7.90
N MET A 65 12.08 8.65 8.60
CA MET A 65 10.84 7.89 8.43
C MET A 65 10.23 8.11 7.04
N ILE A 66 10.17 9.38 6.61
CA ILE A 66 9.64 9.75 5.29
C ILE A 66 10.50 9.12 4.18
N SER A 67 11.82 9.23 4.26
CA SER A 67 12.75 8.65 3.27
C SER A 67 12.54 7.14 3.10
N ARG A 68 12.40 6.41 4.21
CA ARG A 68 12.12 4.96 4.19
C ARG A 68 10.82 4.63 3.48
N VAL A 69 9.77 5.43 3.70
CA VAL A 69 8.47 5.25 3.03
C VAL A 69 8.59 5.58 1.55
N LEU A 70 9.19 6.72 1.19
CA LEU A 70 9.39 7.13 -0.20
C LEU A 70 10.14 6.07 -1.02
N ASN A 71 11.26 5.56 -0.49
CA ASN A 71 12.02 4.49 -1.14
C ASN A 71 11.18 3.22 -1.36
N LYS A 72 10.35 2.87 -0.38
CA LYS A 72 9.42 1.73 -0.48
C LYS A 72 8.33 1.96 -1.53
N LEU A 73 7.78 3.18 -1.62
CA LEU A 73 6.75 3.54 -2.59
C LEU A 73 7.32 3.57 -4.02
N ILE A 74 8.54 4.07 -4.20
CA ILE A 74 9.27 4.03 -5.48
C ILE A 74 9.50 2.58 -5.91
N LYS A 75 10.03 1.73 -5.03
CA LYS A 75 10.26 0.32 -5.33
C LYS A 75 8.98 -0.42 -5.72
N ARG A 76 7.84 0.01 -5.19
CA ARG A 76 6.51 -0.55 -5.49
C ARG A 76 5.86 0.05 -6.74
N GLY A 77 6.46 1.06 -7.36
CA GLY A 77 5.91 1.79 -8.50
C GLY A 77 4.70 2.67 -8.16
N THR A 78 4.46 2.97 -6.88
CA THR A 78 3.33 3.82 -6.45
C THR A 78 3.61 5.30 -6.69
N ILE A 79 4.88 5.70 -6.60
CA ILE A 79 5.37 7.04 -6.93
C ILE A 79 6.67 6.91 -7.73
N ARG A 80 7.11 7.98 -8.37
CA ARG A 80 8.41 8.07 -9.05
C ARG A 80 9.18 9.32 -8.65
N ILE A 81 10.47 9.33 -8.95
CA ILE A 81 11.25 10.57 -8.95
C ILE A 81 10.85 11.34 -10.20
N PHE A 82 10.28 12.53 -10.03
CA PHE A 82 9.90 13.41 -11.13
C PHE A 82 11.11 14.18 -11.64
N THR A 83 11.82 14.85 -10.74
CA THR A 83 13.04 15.59 -11.07
C THR A 83 13.92 15.78 -9.84
N LYS A 84 15.15 16.24 -10.08
CA LYS A 84 16.06 16.78 -9.07
C LYS A 84 16.30 18.24 -9.39
N THR A 85 16.10 19.10 -8.41
CA THR A 85 16.39 20.54 -8.56
C THR A 85 17.90 20.78 -8.63
N SER A 86 18.31 21.97 -9.08
CA SER A 86 19.72 22.40 -9.09
C SER A 86 20.38 22.36 -7.70
N THR A 87 19.58 22.50 -6.63
CA THR A 87 20.04 22.41 -5.24
C THR A 87 20.11 20.97 -4.70
N GLY A 88 19.84 19.96 -5.54
CA GLY A 88 19.86 18.55 -5.17
C GLY A 88 18.58 18.04 -4.50
N LYS A 89 17.55 18.89 -4.30
CA LYS A 89 16.25 18.44 -3.76
C LYS A 89 15.53 17.54 -4.76
N ILE A 90 15.00 16.42 -4.27
CA ILE A 90 14.23 15.46 -5.07
C ILE A 90 12.74 15.79 -5.00
N ILE A 91 12.11 15.93 -6.16
CA ILE A 91 10.65 16.05 -6.30
C ILE A 91 10.12 14.68 -6.71
N TYR A 92 9.17 14.16 -5.94
CA TYR A 92 8.48 12.92 -6.21
C TYR A 92 7.12 13.21 -6.84
N SER A 93 6.66 12.34 -7.74
CA SER A 93 5.31 12.44 -8.31
C SER A 93 4.52 11.14 -8.20
N MET A 94 3.21 11.30 -8.11
CA MET A 94 2.23 10.28 -8.40
C MET A 94 1.46 10.66 -9.65
N ASP A 95 1.57 9.87 -10.71
CA ASP A 95 1.14 10.33 -12.03
C ASP A 95 -0.37 10.19 -12.24
N SER A 96 -0.96 9.14 -11.67
CA SER A 96 -2.40 8.90 -11.67
C SER A 96 -2.82 8.28 -10.34
N ILE A 97 -3.87 8.85 -9.76
CA ILE A 97 -4.53 8.33 -8.56
C ILE A 97 -5.07 6.93 -8.84
N GLN A 98 -5.73 6.74 -9.99
CA GLN A 98 -6.32 5.46 -10.41
C GLN A 98 -5.25 4.38 -10.58
N ALA A 99 -4.16 4.68 -11.30
CA ALA A 99 -3.06 3.73 -11.49
C ALA A 99 -2.41 3.36 -10.14
N SER A 100 -2.34 4.32 -9.22
CA SER A 100 -1.79 4.09 -7.88
C SER A 100 -2.70 3.22 -7.02
N PHE A 101 -4.01 3.40 -7.08
CA PHE A 101 -4.97 2.50 -6.44
C PHE A 101 -4.81 1.07 -6.96
N ILE A 102 -4.75 0.88 -8.27
CA ILE A 102 -4.54 -0.45 -8.86
C ILE A 102 -3.20 -1.04 -8.41
N THR A 103 -2.14 -0.23 -8.40
CA THR A 103 -0.82 -0.66 -7.92
C THR A 103 -0.84 -1.10 -6.46
N ILE A 104 -1.57 -0.40 -5.59
CA ILE A 104 -1.75 -0.78 -4.18
C ILE A 104 -2.47 -2.13 -4.08
N ILE A 105 -3.59 -2.29 -4.80
CA ILE A 105 -4.36 -3.54 -4.82
C ILE A 105 -3.51 -4.71 -5.30
N ILE A 106 -2.80 -4.55 -6.42
CA ILE A 106 -1.93 -5.60 -6.97
C ILE A 106 -0.80 -5.95 -6.01
N ASN A 107 -0.21 -4.96 -5.32
CA ASN A 107 0.81 -5.23 -4.31
C ASN A 107 0.24 -6.00 -3.10
N SER A 108 -0.99 -5.70 -2.68
CA SER A 108 -1.69 -6.48 -1.65
C SER A 108 -1.97 -7.91 -2.11
N VAL A 109 -2.45 -8.11 -3.34
CA VAL A 109 -2.65 -9.43 -3.95
C VAL A 109 -1.34 -10.22 -4.00
N LYS A 110 -0.26 -9.63 -4.51
CA LYS A 110 1.09 -10.24 -4.50
C LYS A 110 1.53 -10.61 -3.09
N SER A 111 1.24 -9.77 -2.10
CA SER A 111 1.57 -10.06 -0.71
C SER A 111 0.81 -11.26 -0.16
N ARG A 112 -0.49 -11.37 -0.44
CA ARG A 112 -1.34 -12.50 -0.03
C ARG A 112 -0.92 -13.81 -0.67
N LEU A 113 -0.55 -13.79 -1.96
CA LEU A 113 -0.08 -14.98 -2.67
C LEU A 113 1.18 -15.59 -2.04
N ARG A 114 2.05 -14.78 -1.41
CA ARG A 114 3.23 -15.29 -0.68
C ARG A 114 2.89 -16.16 0.54
N TRP A 115 1.66 -16.11 1.03
CA TRP A 115 1.20 -16.92 2.15
C TRP A 115 0.69 -18.29 1.70
N GLU A 116 0.56 -18.54 0.39
CA GLU A 116 -0.04 -19.77 -0.13
C GLU A 116 0.67 -21.02 0.40
N ASP A 117 2.00 -21.08 0.34
CA ASP A 117 2.76 -22.25 0.79
C ASP A 117 2.68 -22.46 2.31
N ILE A 118 2.70 -21.36 3.07
CA ILE A 118 2.51 -21.39 4.53
C ILE A 118 1.12 -21.95 4.86
N LEU A 119 0.07 -21.46 4.20
CA LEU A 119 -1.30 -21.91 4.43
C LEU A 119 -1.51 -23.36 3.99
N LYS A 120 -0.89 -23.80 2.89
CA LYS A 120 -0.90 -25.21 2.48
C LYS A 120 -0.28 -26.09 3.55
N LYS A 121 0.89 -25.71 4.08
CA LYS A 121 1.56 -26.44 5.15
C LYS A 121 0.67 -26.56 6.39
N ILE A 122 0.10 -25.44 6.85
CA ILE A 122 -0.82 -25.41 8.00
C ILE A 122 -2.04 -26.32 7.73
N ASN A 123 -2.61 -26.26 6.52
CA ASN A 123 -3.75 -27.10 6.16
C ASN A 123 -3.41 -28.60 6.24
N THR A 124 -2.25 -29.00 5.72
CA THR A 124 -1.77 -30.38 5.79
C THR A 124 -1.62 -30.83 7.24
N GLU A 125 -0.94 -30.04 8.08
CA GLU A 125 -0.75 -30.35 9.51
C GLU A 125 -2.09 -30.50 10.25
N LEU A 126 -3.06 -29.62 9.97
CA LEU A 126 -4.42 -29.69 10.55
C LEU A 126 -5.19 -30.94 10.12
N GLN A 127 -4.98 -31.43 8.89
CA GLN A 127 -5.62 -32.65 8.39
C GLN A 127 -5.00 -33.91 8.99
N GLU A 128 -3.68 -33.99 9.03
CA GLU A 128 -2.94 -35.12 9.61
C GLU A 128 -3.28 -35.29 11.10
N ARG A 129 -3.43 -34.18 11.82
CA ARG A 129 -3.73 -34.16 13.25
C ARG A 129 -5.21 -34.03 13.57
N LYS A 130 -6.11 -34.22 12.60
CA LYS A 130 -7.55 -34.06 12.78
C LYS A 130 -8.12 -34.93 13.91
N LYS A 131 -7.61 -36.15 14.08
CA LYS A 131 -8.08 -37.08 15.14
C LYS A 131 -7.79 -36.55 16.55
N SER A 132 -6.64 -35.92 16.78
CA SER A 132 -6.24 -35.40 18.09
C SER A 132 -6.70 -33.96 18.33
N LEU A 133 -6.69 -33.11 17.28
CA LEU A 133 -7.04 -31.69 17.38
C LEU A 133 -8.52 -31.40 17.11
N GLY A 134 -9.23 -32.28 16.41
CA GLY A 134 -10.58 -32.00 15.91
C GLY A 134 -11.63 -31.75 17.00
N LYS A 135 -11.38 -32.21 18.23
CA LYS A 135 -12.25 -31.96 19.40
C LYS A 135 -11.79 -30.75 20.24
N GLN A 136 -10.64 -30.16 19.93
CA GLN A 136 -10.12 -29.02 20.67
C GLN A 136 -10.82 -27.74 20.24
N ASN A 137 -10.97 -26.81 21.20
CA ASN A 137 -11.55 -25.51 20.93
C ASN A 137 -10.73 -24.75 19.87
N GLY A 138 -11.40 -24.12 18.92
CA GLY A 138 -10.77 -23.31 17.87
C GLY A 138 -10.34 -24.08 16.61
N TYR A 139 -10.24 -25.42 16.64
CA TYR A 139 -9.81 -26.19 15.46
C TYR A 139 -10.68 -25.90 14.22
N ALA A 140 -12.01 -25.96 14.37
CA ALA A 140 -12.94 -25.74 13.27
C ALA A 140 -12.84 -24.32 12.70
N GLN A 141 -12.66 -23.31 13.57
CA GLN A 141 -12.52 -21.91 13.17
C GLN A 141 -11.22 -21.68 12.41
N ILE A 142 -10.09 -22.17 12.93
CA ILE A 142 -8.78 -22.05 12.28
C ILE A 142 -8.82 -22.75 10.92
N LYS A 143 -9.35 -23.98 10.87
CA LYS A 143 -9.48 -24.74 9.63
C LYS A 143 -10.31 -23.99 8.59
N LYS A 144 -11.44 -23.42 9.00
CA LYS A 144 -12.30 -22.61 8.13
C LYS A 144 -11.58 -21.38 7.57
N VAL A 145 -10.77 -20.70 8.39
CA VAL A 145 -9.96 -19.55 7.93
C VAL A 145 -8.93 -19.99 6.90
N VAL A 146 -8.18 -21.06 7.18
CA VAL A 146 -7.16 -21.58 6.27
C VAL A 146 -7.79 -22.00 4.94
N ASP A 147 -8.90 -22.73 4.98
CA ASP A 147 -9.64 -23.15 3.78
C ASP A 147 -10.16 -21.97 2.98
N PHE A 148 -10.72 -20.97 3.64
CA PHE A 148 -11.17 -19.75 2.99
C PHE A 148 -10.03 -19.08 2.22
N TYR A 149 -8.88 -18.86 2.86
CA TYR A 149 -7.74 -18.23 2.19
C TYR A 149 -7.22 -19.09 1.03
N LEU A 150 -7.04 -20.39 1.22
CA LEU A 150 -6.59 -21.29 0.14
C LEU A 150 -7.56 -21.30 -1.04
N SER A 151 -8.87 -21.37 -0.78
CA SER A 151 -9.89 -21.36 -1.82
C SER A 151 -9.94 -20.05 -2.62
N SER A 152 -9.48 -18.94 -2.01
CA SER A 152 -9.39 -17.63 -2.69
C SER A 152 -8.13 -17.44 -3.54
N MET A 153 -7.10 -18.28 -3.39
CA MET A 153 -5.82 -18.14 -4.12
C MET A 153 -5.96 -18.18 -5.66
N PRO A 154 -6.78 -19.05 -6.27
CA PRO A 154 -6.98 -19.05 -7.72
C PRO A 154 -7.49 -17.71 -8.26
N PHE A 155 -8.40 -17.05 -7.52
CA PHE A 155 -8.89 -15.73 -7.88
C PHE A 155 -7.76 -14.68 -7.87
N TYR A 156 -6.93 -14.66 -6.82
CA TYR A 156 -5.79 -13.75 -6.72
C TYR A 156 -4.77 -13.96 -7.84
N LYS A 157 -4.46 -15.22 -8.19
CA LYS A 157 -3.57 -15.55 -9.33
C LYS A 157 -4.17 -15.06 -10.65
N LYS A 158 -5.46 -15.29 -10.87
CA LYS A 158 -6.17 -14.85 -12.07
C LYS A 158 -6.14 -13.32 -12.20
N LEU A 159 -6.43 -12.61 -11.11
CA LEU A 159 -6.38 -11.14 -11.06
C LEU A 159 -4.98 -10.61 -11.40
N LEU A 160 -3.93 -11.20 -10.80
CA LEU A 160 -2.56 -10.82 -11.09
C LEU A 160 -2.18 -11.08 -12.56
N ASN A 161 -2.57 -12.22 -13.11
CA ASN A 161 -2.30 -12.56 -14.51
C ASN A 161 -3.03 -11.65 -15.51
N TYR A 162 -4.23 -11.17 -15.20
CA TYR A 162 -4.88 -10.15 -16.03
C TYR A 162 -4.13 -8.83 -16.01
N TRP A 163 -3.70 -8.39 -14.83
CA TRP A 163 -2.94 -7.16 -14.69
C TRP A 163 -1.61 -7.18 -15.43
N GLU A 164 -0.81 -8.24 -15.27
CA GLU A 164 0.49 -8.34 -15.95
C GLU A 164 0.33 -8.36 -17.49
N ARG A 165 -0.76 -8.94 -18.01
CA ARG A 165 -1.10 -8.86 -19.44
C ARG A 165 -1.50 -7.46 -19.89
N ALA A 166 -2.37 -6.79 -19.13
CA ALA A 166 -2.81 -5.43 -19.45
C ALA A 166 -1.66 -4.41 -19.40
N LYS A 167 -0.67 -4.64 -18.55
CA LYS A 167 0.53 -3.81 -18.45
C LYS A 167 1.44 -3.91 -19.69
N LEU A 168 1.41 -5.03 -20.42
CA LEU A 168 2.21 -5.21 -21.65
C LEU A 168 1.59 -4.54 -22.88
N THR A 169 0.33 -4.13 -22.79
CA THR A 169 -0.43 -3.49 -23.88
C THR A 169 -0.54 -1.96 -23.73
N LEU A 170 0.08 -1.39 -22.69
CA LEU A 170 0.11 0.04 -22.37
C LEU A 170 1.56 0.56 -22.42
#